data_AF-A0A6I3X5H0-F1
#
_entry.id   AF-A0A6I3X5H0-F1
#
_cell.length_a   1.000
_cell.length_b   1.000
_cell.length_c   1.000
_cell.angle_alpha   90.00
_cell.angle_beta   90.00
_cell.angle_gamma   90.00
#
_symmetry.space_group_name_H-M   'P 1'
#
loop_
_entity.id
_entity.type
_entity.pdbx_description
1 polymer ?
#
loop_
_entity_poly.entity_id
_entity_poly.type
_entity_poly.pdbx_seq_one_letter_code
_entity_poly.pdbx_strand_id
1 'polypeptide(L)'
;MKTSVIDLGLQPSNLELTQALSAAFSQVDPTLVIINTTGSSGVNKKVELSTSAISKSAELSNAAVGAKLGDIWSLLLPTNHIAGLNVLARALKLGTEVVGVEARADFTAIVPTQLHRALTGDNQLLEHLQNCKVVLVGGAAVEGSLLEIARSKGITVFVTYGMTETSGGCVYNNAPLPGVLVELTGSGLIKIKGPILSSGYQDQEALWLESFSDGWFITSDLGEIRDGKIFIIGRTDDVIISGGENISLAAIDSTLAKDFPDVNFLATSIPDSEWGQKLCLLSDADIDHVKISNILQNKFGRAAVPKEFLVVNEIPLLGIGKPDRVKASLLIINAQR
;
A
#
# COMPACT_ATOMS: atom_id res chain seq x y z
N MET A 1 0.64 15.03 -30.12
CA MET A 1 1.54 15.55 -29.07
C MET A 1 2.48 14.43 -28.70
N LYS A 2 3.77 14.72 -28.43
CA LYS A 2 4.69 13.72 -27.88
C LYS A 2 4.47 13.71 -26.37
N THR A 3 3.89 12.64 -25.85
CA THR A 3 3.78 12.41 -24.40
C THR A 3 5.16 12.00 -23.88
N SER A 4 5.72 12.75 -22.93
CA SER A 4 6.97 12.36 -22.25
C SER A 4 6.68 11.32 -21.17
N VAL A 5 7.64 10.43 -20.90
CA VAL A 5 7.46 9.31 -19.95
C VAL A 5 8.61 9.28 -18.93
N ILE A 6 8.26 9.15 -17.65
CA ILE A 6 9.19 8.85 -16.55
C ILE A 6 8.91 7.42 -16.08
N ASP A 7 9.78 6.47 -16.39
CA ASP A 7 9.63 5.06 -16.00
C ASP A 7 10.45 4.75 -14.73
N LEU A 8 9.77 4.50 -13.61
CA LEU A 8 10.42 4.16 -12.34
C LEU A 8 11.11 2.78 -12.36
N GLY A 9 10.77 1.92 -13.32
CA GLY A 9 11.44 0.64 -13.53
C GLY A 9 12.92 0.78 -13.92
N LEU A 10 13.33 1.95 -14.42
CA LEU A 10 14.72 2.25 -14.75
C LEU A 10 15.55 2.69 -13.53
N GLN A 11 14.95 2.75 -12.34
CA GLN A 11 15.60 3.15 -11.08
C GLN A 11 16.44 4.44 -11.18
N PRO A 12 15.87 5.54 -11.69
CA PRO A 12 16.57 6.83 -11.72
C PRO A 12 16.92 7.31 -10.31
N SER A 13 17.98 8.10 -10.19
CA SER A 13 18.37 8.74 -8.93
C SER A 13 17.32 9.76 -8.46
N ASN A 14 17.32 10.06 -7.16
CA ASN A 14 16.41 11.08 -6.59
C ASN A 14 16.59 12.46 -7.24
N LEU A 15 17.81 12.81 -7.64
CA LEU A 15 18.10 14.08 -8.33
C LEU A 15 17.46 14.09 -9.73
N GLU A 16 17.64 13.02 -10.51
CA GLU A 16 17.03 12.89 -11.84
C GLU A 16 15.50 12.91 -11.77
N LEU A 17 14.92 12.20 -10.80
CA LEU A 17 13.47 12.20 -10.56
C LEU A 17 12.95 13.60 -10.20
N THR A 18 13.65 14.30 -9.31
CA THR A 18 13.26 15.64 -8.87
C THR A 18 13.31 16.63 -10.04
N GLN A 19 14.37 16.57 -10.86
CA GLN A 19 14.49 17.40 -12.06
C GLN A 19 13.41 17.08 -13.10
N ALA A 20 13.15 15.79 -13.34
CA ALA A 20 12.12 15.35 -14.29
C ALA A 20 10.71 15.79 -13.85
N LEU A 21 10.37 15.63 -12.57
CA LEU A 21 9.10 16.10 -12.01
C LEU A 21 8.98 17.63 -12.08
N SER A 22 10.03 18.36 -11.70
CA SER A 22 10.04 19.82 -11.74
C SER A 22 9.82 20.35 -13.17
N ALA A 23 10.48 19.73 -14.16
CA ALA A 23 10.29 20.07 -15.56
C ALA A 23 8.85 19.76 -16.00
N ALA A 24 8.34 18.58 -15.68
CA ALA A 24 7.02 18.14 -16.10
C ALA A 24 5.88 18.94 -15.46
N PHE A 25 6.03 19.41 -14.22
CA PHE A 25 5.04 20.29 -13.58
C PHE A 25 4.95 21.68 -14.23
N SER A 26 5.98 22.07 -14.99
CA SER A 26 6.04 23.35 -15.70
C SER A 26 5.59 23.24 -17.17
N GLN A 27 5.31 22.04 -17.67
CA GLN A 27 4.95 21.78 -19.06
C GLN A 27 3.44 21.83 -19.28
N VAL A 28 3.05 22.19 -20.51
CA VAL A 28 1.67 22.16 -20.99
C VAL A 28 1.28 20.79 -21.52
N ASP A 29 2.24 20.06 -22.11
CA ASP A 29 2.02 18.73 -22.68
C ASP A 29 1.93 17.65 -21.58
N PRO A 30 1.05 16.64 -21.74
CA PRO A 30 0.89 15.57 -20.75
C PRO A 30 2.19 14.76 -20.63
N THR A 31 2.69 14.64 -19.41
CA THR A 31 3.77 13.70 -19.05
C THR A 31 3.19 12.58 -18.21
N LEU A 32 3.55 11.34 -18.52
CA LEU A 32 3.17 10.16 -17.75
C LEU A 32 4.34 9.70 -16.87
N VAL A 33 4.03 9.27 -15.66
CA VAL A 33 4.92 8.53 -14.78
C VAL A 33 4.41 7.10 -14.73
N ILE A 34 5.26 6.15 -15.06
CA ILE A 34 4.93 4.72 -15.02
C ILE A 34 5.49 4.14 -13.73
N ILE A 35 4.59 3.54 -12.95
CA ILE A 35 4.94 2.90 -11.70
C ILE A 35 4.61 1.41 -11.81
N ASN A 36 5.65 0.58 -11.66
CA ASN A 36 5.48 -0.86 -11.58
C ASN A 36 4.89 -1.22 -10.22
N THR A 37 3.78 -1.96 -10.26
CA THR A 37 3.15 -2.51 -9.07
C THR A 37 2.99 -4.01 -9.24
N THR A 38 3.40 -4.77 -8.25
CA THR A 38 2.96 -6.15 -8.07
C THR A 38 1.54 -6.07 -7.52
N GLY A 39 0.56 -6.08 -8.42
CA GLY A 39 -0.85 -6.03 -8.02
C GLY A 39 -1.22 -7.25 -7.16
N SER A 40 -2.30 -7.12 -6.41
CA SER A 40 -2.90 -8.19 -5.58
C SER A 40 -3.33 -9.45 -6.34
N SER A 41 -3.24 -9.47 -7.67
CA SER A 41 -3.46 -10.65 -8.52
C SER A 41 -2.17 -11.41 -8.84
N GLY A 42 -1.00 -10.93 -8.41
CA GLY A 42 0.31 -11.45 -8.82
C GLY A 42 0.71 -11.05 -10.25
N VAL A 43 -0.14 -10.28 -10.95
CA VAL A 43 0.17 -9.67 -12.24
C VAL A 43 0.89 -8.35 -12.00
N ASN A 44 2.07 -8.20 -12.62
CA ASN A 44 2.75 -6.90 -12.66
C ASN A 44 1.91 -5.92 -13.49
N LYS A 45 1.40 -4.88 -12.82
CA LYS A 45 0.70 -3.77 -13.48
C LYS A 45 1.63 -2.58 -13.58
N LYS A 46 1.58 -1.91 -14.72
CA LYS A 46 2.28 -0.65 -14.97
C LYS A 46 1.27 0.48 -14.91
N VAL A 47 1.18 1.14 -13.76
CA VAL A 47 0.19 2.20 -13.56
C VAL A 47 0.69 3.48 -14.20
N GLU A 48 -0.11 4.05 -15.10
CA GLU A 48 0.19 5.30 -15.79
C GLU A 48 -0.42 6.47 -15.01
N LEU A 49 0.42 7.32 -14.44
CA LEU A 49 0.01 8.52 -13.72
C LEU A 49 0.36 9.76 -14.50
N SER A 50 -0.61 10.63 -14.76
CA SER A 50 -0.30 11.96 -15.26
C SER A 50 0.44 12.77 -14.20
N THR A 51 1.41 13.58 -14.62
CA THR A 51 2.09 14.51 -13.71
C THR A 51 1.14 15.55 -13.11
N SER A 52 0.02 15.85 -13.77
CA SER A 52 -1.06 16.66 -13.20
C SER A 52 -1.76 15.96 -12.03
N ALA A 53 -2.02 14.65 -12.11
CA ALA A 53 -2.59 13.88 -11.00
C ALA A 53 -1.62 13.82 -9.79
N ILE A 54 -0.32 13.59 -10.04
CA ILE A 54 0.71 13.59 -8.98
C ILE A 54 0.85 14.99 -8.37
N SER A 55 0.94 16.03 -9.21
CA SER A 55 0.95 17.43 -8.78
C SER A 55 -0.26 17.75 -7.90
N LYS A 56 -1.45 17.27 -8.30
CA LYS A 56 -2.67 17.53 -7.54
C LYS A 56 -2.71 16.76 -6.22
N SER A 57 -2.25 15.51 -6.21
CA SER A 57 -2.09 14.71 -4.99
C SER A 57 -1.16 15.40 -3.99
N ALA A 58 -0.02 15.91 -4.45
CA ALA A 58 0.94 16.65 -3.64
C ALA A 58 0.33 17.95 -3.05
N GLU A 59 -0.39 18.74 -3.87
CA GLU A 59 -1.10 19.95 -3.41
C GLU A 59 -2.12 19.64 -2.32
N LEU A 60 -3.00 18.66 -2.55
CA LEU A 60 -4.04 18.28 -1.61
C LEU A 60 -3.44 17.73 -0.31
N SER A 61 -2.38 16.93 -0.41
CA SER A 61 -1.64 16.39 0.73
C SER A 61 -0.99 17.50 1.56
N ASN A 62 -0.32 18.46 0.92
CA ASN A 62 0.30 19.60 1.61
C ASN A 62 -0.75 20.46 2.31
N ALA A 63 -1.89 20.72 1.66
CA ALA A 63 -3.00 21.44 2.26
C ALA A 63 -3.58 20.70 3.49
N ALA A 64 -3.73 19.38 3.41
CA ALA A 64 -4.30 18.56 4.49
C ALA A 64 -3.43 18.53 5.76
N VAL A 65 -2.10 18.60 5.61
CA VAL A 65 -1.17 18.69 6.76
C VAL A 65 -0.86 20.13 7.18
N GLY A 66 -1.46 21.12 6.51
CA GLY A 66 -1.26 22.55 6.80
C GLY A 66 0.13 23.08 6.40
N ALA A 67 0.79 22.45 5.43
CA ALA A 67 2.10 22.85 4.95
C ALA A 67 2.09 24.24 4.29
N LYS A 68 3.19 24.97 4.44
CA LYS A 68 3.43 26.29 3.87
C LYS A 68 4.67 26.29 3.00
N LEU A 69 4.78 27.27 2.10
CA LEU A 69 5.97 27.47 1.28
C LEU A 69 7.21 27.55 2.17
N GLY A 70 8.26 26.79 1.84
CA GLY A 70 9.48 26.69 2.63
C GLY A 70 9.49 25.61 3.73
N ASP A 71 8.36 24.96 4.04
CA ASP A 71 8.35 23.80 4.93
C ASP A 71 9.04 22.60 4.25
N ILE A 72 9.75 21.78 5.04
CA ILE A 72 10.65 20.74 4.54
C ILE A 72 10.04 19.34 4.72
N TRP A 73 10.10 18.51 3.68
CA TRP A 73 9.81 17.08 3.76
C TRP A 73 11.08 16.24 3.90
N SER A 74 11.04 15.20 4.71
CA SER A 74 12.07 14.15 4.71
C SER A 74 11.67 12.94 3.86
N LEU A 75 12.63 12.37 3.14
CA LEU A 75 12.45 11.22 2.27
C LEU A 75 13.00 9.95 2.93
N LEU A 76 12.10 9.19 3.57
CA LEU A 76 12.41 7.93 4.26
C LEU A 76 11.80 6.70 3.56
N LEU A 77 11.21 6.91 2.38
CA LEU A 77 10.56 5.89 1.57
C LEU A 77 11.23 5.79 0.20
N PRO A 78 11.32 4.59 -0.37
CA PRO A 78 11.96 4.36 -1.65
C PRO A 78 11.15 5.00 -2.81
N THR A 79 11.86 5.64 -3.74
CA THR A 79 11.29 6.49 -4.81
C THR A 79 10.85 5.73 -6.05
N ASN A 80 11.10 4.42 -6.11
CA ASN A 80 10.50 3.51 -7.08
C ASN A 80 9.03 3.16 -6.75
N HIS A 81 8.52 3.60 -5.59
CA HIS A 81 7.11 3.51 -5.22
C HIS A 81 6.46 4.90 -5.18
N ILE A 82 5.15 4.95 -5.45
CA ILE A 82 4.36 6.19 -5.41
C ILE A 82 4.47 6.94 -4.08
N ALA A 83 4.70 6.23 -2.97
CA ALA A 83 4.81 6.82 -1.65
C ALA A 83 6.07 7.70 -1.52
N GLY A 84 7.24 7.21 -1.97
CA GLY A 84 8.48 8.00 -2.01
C GLY A 84 8.45 9.09 -3.07
N LEU A 85 7.91 8.80 -4.26
CA LEU A 85 7.75 9.80 -5.33
C LEU A 85 6.90 10.99 -4.88
N ASN A 86 5.83 10.76 -4.12
CA ASN A 86 4.99 11.84 -3.60
C ASN A 86 5.73 12.74 -2.61
N VAL A 87 6.72 12.24 -1.86
CA VAL A 87 7.52 13.08 -0.97
C VAL A 87 8.31 14.11 -1.80
N LEU A 88 8.92 13.68 -2.90
CA LEU A 88 9.59 14.58 -3.85
C LEU A 88 8.60 15.62 -4.42
N ALA A 89 7.43 15.16 -4.89
CA ALA A 89 6.42 16.05 -5.46
C ALA A 89 5.90 17.09 -4.46
N ARG A 90 5.71 16.70 -3.19
CA ARG A 90 5.30 17.60 -2.10
C ARG A 90 6.36 18.64 -1.79
N ALA A 91 7.63 18.23 -1.67
CA ALA A 91 8.75 19.16 -1.45
C ALA A 91 8.88 20.18 -2.59
N LEU A 92 8.79 19.72 -3.84
CA LEU A 92 8.79 20.59 -5.02
C LEU A 92 7.66 21.63 -4.98
N LYS A 93 6.46 21.25 -4.54
CA LYS A 93 5.32 22.17 -4.39
C LYS A 93 5.51 23.20 -3.27
N LEU A 94 6.41 22.94 -2.32
CA LEU A 94 6.77 23.88 -1.24
C LEU A 94 8.04 24.68 -1.57
N GLY A 95 8.67 24.43 -2.73
CA GLY A 95 9.90 25.10 -3.14
C GLY A 95 11.14 24.67 -2.35
N THR A 96 11.14 23.46 -1.80
CA THR A 96 12.24 22.92 -0.96
C THR A 96 12.79 21.62 -1.52
N GLU A 97 14.02 21.30 -1.16
CA GLU A 97 14.59 19.96 -1.35
C GLU A 97 14.18 19.02 -0.20
N VAL A 98 14.23 17.71 -0.47
CA VAL A 98 14.03 16.70 0.58
C VAL A 98 15.29 16.49 1.39
N VAL A 99 15.14 16.08 2.64
CA VAL A 99 16.25 15.73 3.54
C VAL A 99 16.13 14.28 4.05
N GLY A 100 17.23 13.72 4.56
CA GLY A 100 17.21 12.43 5.25
C GLY A 100 16.74 12.53 6.71
N VAL A 101 16.95 11.46 7.46
CA VAL A 101 16.60 11.37 8.90
C VAL A 101 17.57 12.16 9.79
N GLU A 102 18.74 12.51 9.26
CA GLU A 102 19.80 13.23 9.94
C GLU A 102 19.56 14.75 10.03
N ALA A 103 18.59 15.28 9.27
CA ALA A 103 18.30 16.71 9.24
C ALA A 103 16.86 16.98 9.68
N ARG A 104 16.62 18.19 10.19
CA ARG A 104 15.28 18.63 10.58
C ARG A 104 14.36 18.69 9.37
N ALA A 105 13.19 18.06 9.50
CA ALA A 105 12.07 18.19 8.57
C ALA A 105 10.79 18.61 9.31
N ASP A 106 9.89 19.28 8.59
CA ASP A 106 8.55 19.59 9.10
C ASP A 106 7.58 18.43 8.90
N PHE A 107 7.79 17.64 7.85
CA PHE A 107 6.91 16.55 7.48
C PHE A 107 7.70 15.31 7.07
N THR A 108 7.08 14.14 7.28
CA THR A 108 7.62 12.88 6.78
C THR A 108 6.49 11.91 6.43
N ALA A 109 6.82 10.89 5.66
CA ALA A 109 5.94 9.77 5.36
C ALA A 109 6.68 8.46 5.63
N ILE A 110 6.03 7.54 6.34
CA ILE A 110 6.58 6.24 6.73
C ILE A 110 5.52 5.14 6.65
N VAL A 111 5.96 3.89 6.72
CA VAL A 111 5.08 2.72 6.90
C VAL A 111 4.93 2.34 8.39
N PRO A 112 3.89 1.58 8.80
CA PRO A 112 3.69 1.20 10.21
C PRO A 112 4.88 0.47 10.83
N THR A 113 5.60 -0.34 10.06
CA THR A 113 6.79 -1.05 10.55
C THR A 113 7.93 -0.10 10.91
N GLN A 114 8.10 1.02 10.19
CA GLN A 114 9.04 2.08 10.54
C GLN A 114 8.61 2.81 11.81
N LEU A 115 7.31 3.10 11.98
CA LEU A 115 6.78 3.69 13.21
C LEU A 115 7.02 2.76 14.42
N HIS A 116 6.78 1.46 14.26
CA HIS A 116 7.07 0.46 15.29
C HIS A 116 8.55 0.45 15.67
N ARG A 117 9.46 0.46 14.69
CA ARG A 117 10.91 0.52 14.93
C ARG A 117 11.33 1.77 15.70
N ALA A 118 10.80 2.94 15.31
CA ALA A 118 11.03 4.20 16.03
C ALA A 118 10.65 4.09 17.51
N LEU A 119 9.49 3.49 17.79
CA LEU A 119 8.96 3.39 19.15
C LEU A 119 9.63 2.31 20.01
N THR A 120 10.33 1.34 19.41
CA THR A 120 10.88 0.17 20.10
C THR A 120 12.40 0.14 20.21
N GLY A 121 13.13 0.95 19.45
CA GLY A 121 14.59 0.99 19.59
C GLY A 121 15.37 1.90 18.64
N ASP A 122 14.73 2.49 17.62
CA ASP A 122 15.39 3.42 16.71
C ASP A 122 15.25 4.87 17.22
N ASN A 123 16.19 5.27 18.09
CA ASN A 123 16.16 6.58 18.74
C ASN A 123 16.31 7.76 17.76
N GLN A 124 17.12 7.59 16.71
CA GLN A 124 17.32 8.65 15.71
C GLN A 124 16.03 8.87 14.92
N LEU A 125 15.39 7.79 14.48
CA LEU A 125 14.10 7.88 13.82
C LEU A 125 13.04 8.45 14.76
N LEU A 126 13.00 8.01 16.02
CA LEU A 126 12.05 8.52 17.02
C LEU A 126 12.14 10.04 17.16
N GLU A 127 13.35 10.56 17.39
CA GLU A 127 13.59 12.00 17.54
C GLU A 127 13.19 12.76 16.27
N HIS A 128 13.51 12.22 15.08
CA HIS A 128 13.11 12.80 13.81
C HIS A 128 11.58 12.88 13.67
N LEU A 129 10.86 11.82 14.02
CA LEU A 129 9.39 11.77 13.99
C LEU A 129 8.76 12.74 15.00
N GLN A 130 9.36 12.91 16.18
CA GLN A 130 8.90 13.84 17.21
C GLN A 130 9.08 15.31 16.80
N ASN A 131 10.09 15.60 15.99
CA ASN A 131 10.38 16.95 15.50
C ASN A 131 9.53 17.36 14.29
N CYS A 132 8.87 16.39 13.61
CA CYS A 132 7.94 16.67 12.53
C CYS A 132 6.63 17.27 13.07
N LYS A 133 6.07 18.26 12.36
CA LYS A 133 4.72 18.78 12.59
C LYS A 133 3.66 17.71 12.37
N VAL A 134 3.81 16.90 11.31
CA VAL A 134 2.94 15.76 10.99
C VAL A 134 3.76 14.62 10.38
N VAL A 135 3.49 13.40 10.85
CA VAL A 135 4.00 12.14 10.29
C VAL A 135 2.86 11.44 9.57
N LEU A 136 2.97 11.30 8.25
CA LEU A 136 2.06 10.47 7.46
C LEU A 136 2.42 8.99 7.64
N VAL A 137 1.44 8.18 8.04
CA VAL A 137 1.62 6.72 8.16
C VAL A 137 0.61 6.04 7.25
N GLY A 138 1.10 5.23 6.31
CA GLY A 138 0.25 4.60 5.30
C GLY A 138 0.90 3.43 4.58
N GLY A 139 0.24 2.97 3.52
CA GLY A 139 0.65 1.80 2.73
C GLY A 139 0.25 0.46 3.35
N ALA A 140 -0.29 0.47 4.58
CA ALA A 140 -0.71 -0.70 5.34
C ALA A 140 -1.74 -0.33 6.40
N ALA A 141 -2.47 -1.32 6.92
CA ALA A 141 -3.28 -1.14 8.11
C ALA A 141 -2.40 -0.77 9.32
N VAL A 142 -2.88 0.15 10.15
CA VAL A 142 -2.19 0.59 11.36
C VAL A 142 -3.04 0.20 12.58
N GLU A 143 -2.45 -0.51 13.53
CA GLU A 143 -3.12 -0.87 14.77
C GLU A 143 -3.37 0.36 15.66
N GLY A 144 -4.53 0.41 16.33
CA GLY A 144 -4.86 1.49 17.25
C GLY A 144 -3.88 1.62 18.41
N SER A 145 -3.38 0.50 18.94
CA SER A 145 -2.36 0.45 20.00
C SER A 145 -1.08 1.19 19.61
N LEU A 146 -0.60 0.99 18.37
CA LEU A 146 0.60 1.64 17.86
C LEU A 146 0.41 3.16 17.75
N LEU A 147 -0.77 3.61 17.31
CA LEU A 147 -1.12 5.04 17.23
C LEU A 147 -1.17 5.69 18.62
N GLU A 148 -1.74 5.02 19.63
CA GLU A 148 -1.76 5.54 21.00
C GLU A 148 -0.35 5.67 21.59
N ILE A 149 0.52 4.69 21.35
CA ILE A 149 1.93 4.77 21.79
C ILE A 149 2.63 5.94 21.09
N ALA A 150 2.45 6.09 19.77
CA ALA A 150 3.04 7.20 19.01
C ALA A 150 2.61 8.58 19.57
N ARG A 151 1.31 8.75 19.86
CA ARG A 151 0.78 9.97 20.48
C ARG A 151 1.35 10.21 21.88
N SER A 152 1.48 9.17 22.70
CA SER A 152 2.08 9.26 24.03
C SER A 152 3.56 9.71 23.99
N LYS A 153 4.24 9.46 22.87
CA LYS A 153 5.61 9.90 22.59
C LYS A 153 5.67 11.27 21.91
N GLY A 154 4.55 11.97 21.72
CA GLY A 154 4.50 13.30 21.12
C GLY A 154 4.55 13.32 19.59
N ILE A 155 4.31 12.18 18.93
CA ILE A 155 4.27 12.12 17.46
C ILE A 155 2.86 12.43 16.96
N THR A 156 2.73 13.47 16.12
CA THR A 156 1.47 13.80 15.44
C THR A 156 1.29 12.92 14.20
N VAL A 157 0.55 11.82 14.34
CA VAL A 157 0.32 10.87 13.24
C VAL A 157 -0.96 11.19 12.47
N PHE A 158 -0.84 11.26 11.14
CA PHE A 158 -1.97 11.22 10.23
C PHE A 158 -1.97 9.87 9.50
N VAL A 159 -3.03 9.08 9.69
CA VAL A 159 -3.20 7.81 8.98
C VAL A 159 -3.70 8.11 7.57
N THR A 160 -3.05 7.51 6.58
CA THR A 160 -3.36 7.76 5.17
C THR A 160 -3.77 6.47 4.47
N TYR A 161 -4.78 6.57 3.62
CA TYR A 161 -5.22 5.51 2.73
C TYR A 161 -5.13 5.97 1.27
N GLY A 162 -4.64 5.08 0.41
CA GLY A 162 -4.46 5.28 -1.01
C GLY A 162 -3.56 4.20 -1.61
N MET A 163 -3.36 4.28 -2.91
CA MET A 163 -2.64 3.31 -3.71
C MET A 163 -1.94 4.02 -4.88
N THR A 164 -1.27 3.24 -5.74
CA THR A 164 -0.63 3.80 -6.93
C THR A 164 -1.65 4.43 -7.86
N GLU A 165 -2.79 3.77 -8.07
CA GLU A 165 -3.90 4.21 -8.92
C GLU A 165 -4.53 5.53 -8.45
N THR A 166 -4.31 5.94 -7.19
CA THR A 166 -4.77 7.21 -6.63
C THR A 166 -3.67 8.25 -6.48
N SER A 167 -2.53 8.06 -7.14
CA SER A 167 -1.33 8.89 -6.99
C SER A 167 -0.90 9.06 -5.52
N GLY A 168 -1.03 8.01 -4.71
CA GLY A 168 -0.72 8.01 -3.27
C GLY A 168 -1.95 8.24 -2.39
N GLY A 169 -1.73 8.74 -1.17
CA GLY A 169 -2.79 8.92 -0.18
C GLY A 169 -3.87 9.90 -0.65
N CYS A 170 -5.13 9.50 -0.59
CA CYS A 170 -6.29 10.31 -0.97
C CYS A 170 -7.36 10.42 0.14
N VAL A 171 -7.19 9.68 1.24
CA VAL A 171 -8.00 9.74 2.46
C VAL A 171 -7.07 9.86 3.67
N TYR A 172 -7.32 10.85 4.53
CA TYR A 172 -6.48 11.20 5.68
C TYR A 172 -7.35 11.17 6.93
N ASN A 173 -6.98 10.37 7.93
CA ASN A 173 -7.76 10.17 9.15
C ASN A 173 -9.24 9.85 8.87
N ASN A 174 -9.48 8.93 7.92
CA ASN A 174 -10.79 8.49 7.46
C ASN A 174 -11.62 9.56 6.71
N ALA A 175 -11.05 10.73 6.43
CA ALA A 175 -11.69 11.79 5.65
C ALA A 175 -11.08 11.89 4.24
N PRO A 176 -11.88 11.82 3.16
CA PRO A 176 -11.39 12.08 1.80
C PRO A 176 -10.78 13.48 1.69
N LEU A 177 -9.70 13.61 0.90
CA LEU A 177 -9.12 14.90 0.58
C LEU A 177 -10.10 15.76 -0.26
N PRO A 178 -10.00 17.10 -0.22
CA PRO A 178 -10.89 17.96 -1.00
C PRO A 178 -10.91 17.61 -2.50
N GLY A 179 -12.10 17.43 -3.06
CA GLY A 179 -12.29 17.03 -4.46
C GLY A 179 -12.08 15.54 -4.74
N VAL A 180 -11.81 14.72 -3.71
CA VAL A 180 -11.85 13.26 -3.77
C VAL A 180 -13.21 12.80 -3.26
N LEU A 181 -13.95 12.12 -4.12
CA LEU A 181 -15.22 11.47 -3.80
C LEU A 181 -14.94 10.01 -3.46
N VAL A 182 -15.56 9.53 -2.39
CA VAL A 182 -15.50 8.14 -1.94
C VAL A 182 -16.90 7.63 -1.71
N GLU A 183 -17.22 6.50 -2.32
CA GLU A 183 -18.50 5.82 -2.20
C GLU A 183 -18.27 4.31 -2.09
N LEU A 184 -19.33 3.57 -1.75
CA LEU A 184 -19.32 2.11 -1.76
C LEU A 184 -20.14 1.58 -2.94
N THR A 185 -19.69 0.48 -3.53
CA THR A 185 -20.52 -0.31 -4.46
C THR A 185 -21.62 -1.05 -3.69
N GLY A 186 -22.56 -1.67 -4.40
CA GLY A 186 -23.56 -2.56 -3.77
C GLY A 186 -22.96 -3.76 -3.04
N SER A 187 -21.70 -4.12 -3.31
CA SER A 187 -20.96 -5.17 -2.62
C SER A 187 -20.06 -4.68 -1.49
N GLY A 188 -20.06 -3.37 -1.19
CA GLY A 188 -19.23 -2.76 -0.14
C GLY A 188 -17.79 -2.45 -0.55
N LEU A 189 -17.44 -2.58 -1.83
CA LEU A 189 -16.14 -2.15 -2.33
C LEU A 189 -16.03 -0.63 -2.36
N ILE A 190 -14.87 -0.10 -1.98
CA ILE A 190 -14.57 1.31 -2.06
C ILE A 190 -14.40 1.69 -3.53
N LYS A 191 -15.15 2.69 -3.99
CA LYS A 191 -14.91 3.36 -5.28
C LYS A 191 -14.52 4.82 -5.04
N ILE A 192 -13.56 5.29 -5.84
CA ILE A 192 -12.91 6.59 -5.68
C ILE A 192 -13.03 7.36 -6.99
N LYS A 193 -13.34 8.66 -6.90
CA LYS A 193 -13.36 9.58 -8.04
C LYS A 193 -12.67 10.88 -7.67
N GLY A 194 -11.78 11.38 -8.51
CA GLY A 194 -11.11 12.64 -8.25
C GLY A 194 -9.95 12.91 -9.21
N PRO A 195 -9.32 14.08 -9.08
CA PRO A 195 -8.25 14.52 -9.98
C PRO A 195 -6.91 13.79 -9.74
N ILE A 196 -6.87 12.90 -8.74
CA ILE A 196 -5.66 12.15 -8.35
C ILE A 196 -5.57 10.77 -9.00
N LEU A 197 -6.58 10.37 -9.78
CA LEU A 197 -6.64 9.05 -10.39
C LEU A 197 -5.64 8.88 -11.54
N SER A 198 -5.17 7.65 -11.68
CA SER A 198 -4.40 7.16 -12.81
C SER A 198 -5.13 7.33 -14.14
N SER A 199 -4.35 7.42 -15.22
CA SER A 199 -4.82 7.40 -16.60
C SER A 199 -5.08 5.98 -17.12
N GLY A 200 -4.60 4.94 -16.45
CA GLY A 200 -4.77 3.55 -16.87
C GLY A 200 -3.62 2.63 -16.48
N TYR A 201 -3.67 1.40 -17.00
CA TYR A 201 -2.55 0.45 -16.95
C TYR A 201 -1.92 0.34 -18.34
N GLN A 202 -0.60 0.55 -18.44
CA GLN A 202 0.15 0.40 -19.68
C GLN A 202 0.01 -1.04 -20.20
N ASP A 203 -0.31 -1.18 -21.48
CA ASP A 203 -0.50 -2.45 -22.19
C ASP A 203 -1.60 -3.36 -21.58
N GLN A 204 -2.44 -2.83 -20.67
CA GLN A 204 -3.48 -3.58 -19.94
C GLN A 204 -4.79 -2.78 -19.82
N GLU A 205 -5.21 -2.12 -20.91
CA GLU A 205 -6.42 -1.27 -20.93
C GLU A 205 -7.69 -2.03 -20.52
N ALA A 206 -7.87 -3.27 -20.99
CA ALA A 206 -9.02 -4.08 -20.61
C ALA A 206 -9.13 -4.27 -19.09
N LEU A 207 -8.01 -4.53 -18.41
CA LEU A 207 -7.96 -4.68 -16.95
C LEU A 207 -8.26 -3.36 -16.23
N TRP A 208 -7.87 -2.22 -16.80
CA TRP A 208 -8.24 -0.91 -16.26
C TRP A 208 -9.75 -0.69 -16.36
N LEU A 209 -10.34 -0.97 -17.52
CA LEU A 209 -11.77 -0.78 -17.78
C LEU A 209 -12.67 -1.72 -16.96
N GLU A 210 -12.16 -2.86 -16.49
CA GLU A 210 -12.86 -3.71 -15.52
C GLU A 210 -13.07 -3.01 -14.17
N SER A 211 -12.13 -2.15 -13.78
CA SER A 211 -12.13 -1.46 -12.48
C SER A 211 -12.44 0.04 -12.61
N PHE A 212 -12.70 0.55 -13.82
CA PHE A 212 -12.92 1.97 -14.05
C PHE A 212 -14.14 2.22 -14.92
N SER A 213 -15.12 2.96 -14.39
CA SER A 213 -16.35 3.31 -15.09
C SER A 213 -16.91 4.64 -14.59
N ASP A 214 -17.40 5.50 -15.49
CA ASP A 214 -18.01 6.81 -15.18
C ASP A 214 -17.13 7.74 -14.30
N GLY A 215 -15.81 7.63 -14.46
CA GLY A 215 -14.82 8.38 -13.68
C GLY A 215 -14.58 7.83 -12.26
N TRP A 216 -15.21 6.71 -11.92
CA TRP A 216 -14.97 5.99 -10.67
C TRP A 216 -13.99 4.85 -10.90
N PHE A 217 -12.95 4.83 -10.07
CA PHE A 217 -12.07 3.68 -9.91
C PHE A 217 -12.60 2.82 -8.76
N ILE A 218 -12.98 1.58 -9.04
CA ILE A 218 -13.41 0.58 -8.06
C ILE A 218 -12.17 -0.15 -7.56
N THR A 219 -11.90 -0.02 -6.27
CA THR A 219 -10.80 -0.70 -5.61
C THR A 219 -11.17 -2.14 -5.27
N SER A 220 -10.18 -2.92 -4.86
CA SER A 220 -10.40 -4.23 -4.22
C SER A 220 -10.52 -4.13 -2.68
N ASP A 221 -10.68 -2.92 -2.14
CA ASP A 221 -10.78 -2.68 -0.70
C ASP A 221 -12.24 -2.62 -0.28
N LEU A 222 -12.58 -3.28 0.83
CA LEU A 222 -13.87 -3.16 1.51
C LEU A 222 -13.84 -2.00 2.48
N GLY A 223 -14.94 -1.25 2.53
CA GLY A 223 -15.07 -0.15 3.47
C GLY A 223 -16.47 -0.01 4.04
N GLU A 224 -16.55 0.83 5.07
CA GLU A 224 -17.79 1.26 5.68
C GLU A 224 -17.77 2.78 5.84
N ILE A 225 -18.88 3.43 5.48
CA ILE A 225 -19.05 4.86 5.69
C ILE A 225 -19.85 5.09 6.96
N ARG A 226 -19.25 5.78 7.93
CA ARG A 226 -19.90 6.22 9.17
C ARG A 226 -19.67 7.70 9.36
N ASP A 227 -20.74 8.47 9.55
CA ASP A 227 -20.68 9.93 9.77
C ASP A 227 -19.86 10.68 8.70
N GLY A 228 -19.99 10.28 7.43
CA GLY A 228 -19.26 10.89 6.32
C GLY A 228 -17.76 10.54 6.25
N LYS A 229 -17.27 9.64 7.12
CA LYS A 229 -15.90 9.12 7.11
C LYS A 229 -15.87 7.70 6.57
N ILE A 230 -14.80 7.36 5.86
CA ILE A 230 -14.57 6.02 5.31
C ILE A 230 -13.64 5.23 6.23
N PHE A 231 -14.08 4.06 6.66
CA PHE A 231 -13.29 3.10 7.44
C PHE A 231 -12.97 1.91 6.55
N ILE A 232 -11.69 1.57 6.42
CA ILE A 232 -11.21 0.48 5.58
C ILE A 232 -11.29 -0.80 6.41
N ILE A 233 -12.06 -1.78 5.94
CA ILE A 233 -12.29 -3.06 6.62
C ILE A 233 -11.18 -4.06 6.28
N GLY A 234 -10.74 -4.05 5.02
CA GLY A 234 -9.79 -5.03 4.49
C GLY A 234 -9.87 -5.08 2.98
N ARG A 235 -9.28 -6.09 2.34
CA ARG A 235 -9.34 -6.26 0.88
C ARG A 235 -10.08 -7.53 0.51
N THR A 236 -10.85 -7.49 -0.59
CA THR A 236 -11.49 -8.69 -1.14
C THR A 236 -10.50 -9.65 -1.81
N ASP A 237 -9.25 -9.22 -1.99
CA ASP A 237 -8.15 -10.01 -2.56
C ASP A 237 -7.10 -10.43 -1.52
N ASP A 238 -7.37 -10.21 -0.23
CA ASP A 238 -6.63 -10.78 0.91
C ASP A 238 -5.10 -10.58 0.86
N VAL A 239 -4.61 -9.35 0.78
CA VAL A 239 -3.16 -9.04 0.81
C VAL A 239 -2.64 -8.88 2.25
N ILE A 240 -1.53 -9.54 2.58
CA ILE A 240 -0.78 -9.39 3.83
C ILE A 240 0.57 -8.69 3.57
N ILE A 241 1.17 -8.13 4.61
CA ILE A 241 2.53 -7.57 4.54
C ILE A 241 3.47 -8.43 5.37
N SER A 242 4.42 -9.09 4.70
CA SER A 242 5.42 -9.95 5.32
C SER A 242 6.81 -9.46 4.97
N GLY A 243 7.57 -9.02 5.98
CA GLY A 243 8.92 -8.50 5.79
C GLY A 243 9.00 -7.25 4.93
N GLY A 244 7.93 -6.45 4.88
CA GLY A 244 7.83 -5.24 4.06
C GLY A 244 7.34 -5.46 2.62
N GLU A 245 7.08 -6.71 2.23
CA GLU A 245 6.55 -7.06 0.91
C GLU A 245 5.04 -7.36 0.98
N ASN A 246 4.30 -6.89 -0.02
CA ASN A 246 2.86 -7.17 -0.17
C ASN A 246 2.67 -8.57 -0.79
N ILE A 247 1.97 -9.46 -0.11
CA ILE A 247 1.66 -10.82 -0.57
C ILE A 247 0.15 -10.99 -0.64
N SER A 248 -0.37 -11.29 -1.82
CA SER A 248 -1.78 -11.67 -1.98
C SER A 248 -2.02 -13.12 -1.59
N LEU A 249 -2.79 -13.36 -0.53
CA LEU A 249 -3.20 -14.69 -0.11
C LEU A 249 -4.07 -15.37 -1.18
N ALA A 250 -4.91 -14.60 -1.88
CA ALA A 250 -5.71 -15.13 -2.98
C ALA A 250 -4.84 -15.60 -4.16
N ALA A 251 -3.72 -14.92 -4.44
CA ALA A 251 -2.76 -15.33 -5.47
C ALA A 251 -1.98 -16.60 -5.05
N ILE A 252 -1.69 -16.76 -3.76
CA ILE A 252 -1.15 -18.01 -3.20
C ILE A 252 -2.15 -19.14 -3.42
N ASP A 253 -3.40 -18.98 -2.96
CA ASP A 253 -4.45 -20.00 -3.09
C ASP A 253 -4.64 -20.43 -4.55
N SER A 254 -4.80 -19.46 -5.46
CA SER A 254 -5.05 -19.72 -6.88
C SER A 254 -3.87 -20.41 -7.57
N THR A 255 -2.64 -20.11 -7.15
CA THR A 255 -1.44 -20.77 -7.69
C THR A 255 -1.40 -22.23 -7.25
N LEU A 256 -1.64 -22.49 -5.97
CA LEU A 256 -1.58 -23.84 -5.45
C LEU A 256 -2.73 -24.71 -5.94
N ALA A 257 -3.95 -24.17 -6.02
CA ALA A 257 -5.09 -24.88 -6.59
C ALA A 257 -4.87 -25.29 -8.05
N LYS A 258 -4.13 -24.50 -8.83
CA LYS A 258 -3.76 -24.84 -10.20
C LYS A 258 -2.74 -25.97 -10.28
N ASP A 259 -1.72 -25.93 -9.43
CA ASP A 259 -0.61 -26.88 -9.47
C ASP A 259 -0.94 -28.20 -8.74
N PHE A 260 -1.95 -28.19 -7.87
CA PHE A 260 -2.39 -29.30 -7.03
C PHE A 260 -3.94 -29.37 -6.99
N PRO A 261 -4.59 -29.80 -8.07
CA PRO A 261 -6.06 -29.76 -8.19
C PRO A 261 -6.80 -30.70 -7.21
N ASP A 262 -6.09 -31.68 -6.64
CA ASP A 262 -6.66 -32.67 -5.71
C ASP A 262 -6.51 -32.26 -4.23
N VAL A 263 -5.98 -31.07 -3.94
CA VAL A 263 -5.76 -30.56 -2.58
C VAL A 263 -6.36 -29.18 -2.46
N ASN A 264 -7.16 -28.96 -1.41
CA ASN A 264 -7.68 -27.64 -1.09
C ASN A 264 -6.70 -26.91 -0.18
N PHE A 265 -6.36 -25.68 -0.57
CA PHE A 265 -5.47 -24.81 0.20
C PHE A 265 -6.22 -23.61 0.73
N LEU A 266 -5.73 -23.09 1.86
CA LEU A 266 -6.09 -21.76 2.33
C LEU A 266 -4.89 -21.06 2.97
N ALA A 267 -4.38 -20.06 2.27
CA ALA A 267 -3.37 -19.16 2.79
C ALA A 267 -3.99 -18.24 3.86
N THR A 268 -3.25 -17.93 4.91
CA THR A 268 -3.63 -16.95 5.90
C THR A 268 -2.39 -16.26 6.46
N SER A 269 -2.57 -15.39 7.44
CA SER A 269 -1.45 -14.86 8.20
C SER A 269 -1.75 -14.82 9.68
N ILE A 270 -0.67 -14.81 10.47
CA ILE A 270 -0.75 -14.48 11.89
C ILE A 270 0.30 -13.40 12.21
N PRO A 271 0.06 -12.55 13.22
CA PRO A 271 1.01 -11.52 13.62
C PRO A 271 2.37 -12.11 13.97
N ASP A 272 3.44 -11.41 13.60
CA ASP A 272 4.81 -11.84 13.86
C ASP A 272 5.73 -10.63 14.09
N SER A 273 6.61 -10.71 15.08
CA SER A 273 7.50 -9.59 15.46
C SER A 273 8.61 -9.29 14.45
N GLU A 274 9.01 -10.29 13.65
CA GLU A 274 10.04 -10.13 12.62
C GLU A 274 9.42 -9.72 11.28
N TRP A 275 8.31 -10.35 10.90
CA TRP A 275 7.71 -10.19 9.57
C TRP A 275 6.54 -9.19 9.52
N GLY A 276 6.04 -8.73 10.67
CA GLY A 276 4.76 -8.02 10.78
C GLY A 276 3.60 -9.01 10.69
N GLN A 277 3.46 -9.68 9.56
CA GLN A 277 2.56 -10.82 9.38
C GLN A 277 3.32 -11.97 8.74
N LYS A 278 3.36 -13.14 9.40
CA LYS A 278 3.91 -14.34 8.76
C LYS A 278 2.85 -14.99 7.88
N LEU A 279 3.21 -15.32 6.63
CA LEU A 279 2.38 -16.13 5.74
C LEU A 279 2.28 -17.55 6.31
N CYS A 280 1.06 -18.07 6.37
CA CYS A 280 0.79 -19.44 6.78
C CYS A 280 -0.12 -20.13 5.76
N LEU A 281 -0.06 -21.46 5.69
CA LEU A 281 -0.84 -22.23 4.73
C LEU A 281 -1.58 -23.38 5.41
N LEU A 282 -2.89 -23.47 5.17
CA LEU A 282 -3.69 -24.64 5.50
C LEU A 282 -3.83 -25.52 4.26
N SER A 283 -3.87 -26.83 4.46
CA SER A 283 -4.25 -27.80 3.44
C SER A 283 -5.20 -28.86 4.02
N ASP A 284 -6.04 -29.45 3.19
CA ASP A 284 -6.89 -30.58 3.59
C ASP A 284 -6.23 -31.97 3.42
N ALA A 285 -5.00 -31.98 2.92
CA ALA A 285 -4.17 -33.17 2.75
C ALA A 285 -2.73 -32.89 3.19
N ASP A 286 -1.97 -33.96 3.44
CA ASP A 286 -0.53 -33.86 3.68
C ASP A 286 0.20 -33.43 2.41
N ILE A 287 1.16 -32.52 2.54
CA ILE A 287 1.79 -31.81 1.42
C ILE A 287 3.31 -31.75 1.61
N ASP A 288 4.03 -31.75 0.49
CA ASP A 288 5.47 -31.52 0.50
C ASP A 288 5.76 -30.02 0.70
N HIS A 289 6.05 -29.63 1.94
CA HIS A 289 6.34 -28.25 2.31
C HIS A 289 7.49 -27.65 1.48
N VAL A 290 8.54 -28.44 1.18
CA VAL A 290 9.71 -27.96 0.43
C VAL A 290 9.32 -27.65 -1.01
N LYS A 291 8.55 -28.55 -1.64
CA LYS A 291 8.03 -28.33 -2.99
C LYS A 291 7.14 -27.08 -3.06
N ILE A 292 6.21 -26.92 -2.12
CA ILE A 292 5.31 -25.77 -2.06
C ILE A 292 6.09 -24.47 -1.86
N SER A 293 7.00 -24.43 -0.89
CA SER A 293 7.86 -23.28 -0.63
C SER A 293 8.68 -22.87 -1.86
N ASN A 294 9.24 -23.83 -2.60
CA ASN A 294 10.01 -23.55 -3.82
C ASN A 294 9.15 -22.94 -4.93
N ILE A 295 7.94 -23.46 -5.14
CA ILE A 295 6.99 -22.92 -6.13
C ILE A 295 6.65 -21.46 -5.81
N LEU A 296 6.26 -21.20 -4.55
CA LEU A 296 5.88 -19.86 -4.11
C LEU A 296 7.06 -18.89 -4.12
N GLN A 297 8.25 -19.33 -3.71
CA GLN A 297 9.46 -18.51 -3.77
C GLN A 297 9.81 -18.11 -5.20
N ASN A 298 9.78 -19.05 -6.14
CA ASN A 298 10.14 -18.80 -7.53
C ASN A 298 9.15 -17.84 -8.21
N LYS A 299 7.88 -17.87 -7.82
CA LYS A 299 6.83 -17.08 -8.45
C LYS A 299 6.61 -15.71 -7.80
N PHE A 300 6.71 -15.64 -6.48
CA PHE A 300 6.31 -14.47 -5.68
C PHE A 300 7.44 -13.90 -4.83
N GLY A 301 8.63 -14.50 -4.86
CA GLY A 301 9.79 -14.07 -4.10
C GLY A 301 9.85 -14.64 -2.69
N ARG A 302 10.95 -14.33 -1.97
CA ARG A 302 11.28 -14.94 -0.67
C ARG A 302 10.26 -14.63 0.44
N ALA A 303 9.63 -13.46 0.39
CA ALA A 303 8.63 -13.06 1.38
C ALA A 303 7.40 -13.99 1.35
N ALA A 304 7.07 -14.54 0.18
CA ALA A 304 5.93 -15.43 -0.06
C ALA A 304 6.16 -16.90 0.30
N VAL A 305 7.29 -17.23 0.93
CA VAL A 305 7.51 -18.58 1.49
C VAL A 305 6.72 -18.70 2.80
N PRO A 306 5.74 -19.62 2.89
CA PRO A 306 4.98 -19.81 4.13
C PRO A 306 5.93 -20.19 5.28
N LYS A 307 5.68 -19.61 6.45
CA LYS A 307 6.45 -19.88 7.68
C LYS A 307 5.84 -20.99 8.51
N GLU A 308 4.57 -21.29 8.28
CA GLU A 308 3.79 -22.30 8.99
C GLU A 308 2.89 -23.04 8.01
N PHE A 309 2.73 -24.33 8.25
CA PHE A 309 1.83 -25.20 7.51
C PHE A 309 0.94 -25.95 8.50
N LEU A 310 -0.34 -26.10 8.19
CA LEU A 310 -1.28 -26.83 9.02
C LEU A 310 -2.21 -27.70 8.17
N VAL A 311 -2.17 -29.01 8.37
CA VAL A 311 -3.14 -29.92 7.76
C VAL A 311 -4.42 -29.91 8.60
N VAL A 312 -5.57 -29.72 7.95
CA VAL A 312 -6.91 -29.72 8.56
C VAL A 312 -7.81 -30.74 7.87
N ASN A 313 -8.87 -31.20 8.53
CA ASN A 313 -9.81 -32.13 7.88
C ASN A 313 -10.71 -31.41 6.85
N GLU A 314 -10.96 -30.11 7.04
CA GLU A 314 -11.79 -29.30 6.16
C GLU A 314 -11.30 -27.85 6.20
N ILE A 315 -11.21 -27.22 5.03
CA ILE A 315 -10.83 -25.81 4.92
C ILE A 315 -11.96 -24.95 5.53
N PRO A 316 -11.65 -24.02 6.45
CA PRO A 316 -12.68 -23.21 7.09
C PRO A 316 -13.31 -22.23 6.09
N LEU A 317 -14.64 -22.22 6.05
CA LEU A 317 -15.45 -21.35 5.18
C LEU A 317 -16.45 -20.49 6.00
N LEU A 318 -16.73 -19.29 5.51
CA LEU A 318 -17.79 -18.38 5.94
C LEU A 318 -19.08 -18.67 5.16
N GLY A 319 -20.19 -18.83 5.87
CA GLY A 319 -21.54 -18.87 5.32
C GLY A 319 -21.66 -19.79 4.09
N ILE A 320 -22.03 -19.22 2.94
CA ILE A 320 -22.26 -19.91 1.66
C ILE A 320 -20.99 -20.38 0.93
N GLY A 321 -19.89 -20.64 1.64
CA GLY A 321 -18.68 -21.28 1.07
C GLY A 321 -17.51 -20.34 0.72
N LYS A 322 -17.46 -19.12 1.28
CA LYS A 322 -16.29 -18.23 1.12
C LYS A 322 -15.16 -18.64 2.06
N PRO A 323 -13.87 -18.45 1.77
CA PRO A 323 -12.79 -18.76 2.72
C PRO A 323 -12.86 -17.95 4.03
N ASP A 324 -12.71 -18.63 5.17
CA ASP A 324 -12.66 -18.00 6.50
C ASP A 324 -11.21 -17.93 7.00
N ARG A 325 -10.50 -16.89 6.57
CA ARG A 325 -9.09 -16.69 6.92
C ARG A 325 -8.88 -16.36 8.40
N VAL A 326 -9.87 -15.74 9.06
CA VAL A 326 -9.81 -15.45 10.49
C VAL A 326 -9.83 -16.75 11.29
N LYS A 327 -10.76 -17.65 10.97
CA LYS A 327 -10.79 -19.00 11.57
C LYS A 327 -9.55 -19.80 11.23
N ALA A 328 -9.03 -19.69 10.00
CA ALA A 328 -7.77 -20.32 9.62
C ALA A 328 -6.60 -19.84 10.48
N SER A 329 -6.45 -18.53 10.69
CA SER A 329 -5.42 -17.96 11.58
C SER A 329 -5.53 -18.50 13.00
N LEU A 330 -6.75 -18.59 13.54
CA LEU A 330 -6.99 -19.12 14.89
C LEU A 330 -6.61 -20.61 15.00
N LEU A 331 -6.90 -21.41 13.99
CA LEU A 331 -6.51 -22.82 13.96
C LEU A 331 -4.99 -22.99 14.04
N ILE A 332 -4.24 -22.17 13.29
CA ILE A 332 -2.77 -22.18 13.35
C ILE A 332 -2.28 -21.74 14.72
N ILE A 333 -2.79 -20.64 15.28
CA ILE A 333 -2.38 -20.16 16.60
C ILE A 333 -2.62 -21.23 17.67
N ASN A 334 -3.73 -21.96 17.59
CA ASN A 334 -4.05 -23.02 18.54
C ASN A 334 -3.20 -24.27 18.37
N ALA A 335 -2.78 -24.61 17.15
CA ALA A 335 -1.89 -25.75 16.89
C ALA A 335 -0.45 -25.51 17.39
N GLN A 336 -0.09 -24.24 17.67
CA GLN A 336 1.22 -23.87 18.22
C GLN A 336 1.29 -23.91 19.75
N ARG A 337 0.17 -24.19 20.43
CA ARG A 337 0.07 -24.30 21.90
C ARG A 337 0.06 -25.75 22.34
#